data_AF-A0A9E3K669-F1
#
_entry.id   AF-A0A9E3K669-F1
#
_cell.length_a   1.000
_cell.length_b   1.000
_cell.length_c   1.000
_cell.angle_alpha   90.00
_cell.angle_beta   90.00
_cell.angle_gamma   90.00
#
_symmetry.space_group_name_H-M   'P 1'
#
loop_
_entity.id
_entity.type
_entity.pdbx_description
1 polymer ?
#
loop_
_entity_poly.entity_id
_entity_poly.type
_entity_poly.pdbx_seq_one_letter_code
_entity_poly.pdbx_strand_id
1 'polypeptide(L)'
;RFRIKDELTVLTPYRQCRVDYCFAHDFVARKGEDAVDRDALLKALAGFLKANKLNADWEGIEKAPNEALVNALAMMSPYGPAEKQAMLEAPDLKSRAEILVALTEIELAKSSTDGETKLQ
;
A
#
# COMPACT_ATOMS: atom_id res chain seq x y z
N ARG A 1 10.51 7.21 -6.98
CA ARG A 1 9.25 7.83 -7.46
C ARG A 1 9.54 8.99 -8.40
N PHE A 2 8.55 9.55 -9.09
CA PHE A 2 8.70 10.76 -9.90
C PHE A 2 7.42 11.62 -9.89
N ARG A 3 7.53 12.90 -10.22
CA ARG A 3 6.40 13.81 -10.45
C ARG A 3 6.49 14.41 -11.85
N ILE A 4 5.40 14.42 -12.60
CA ILE A 4 5.36 15.08 -13.91
C ILE A 4 5.32 16.60 -13.69
N LYS A 5 6.24 17.33 -14.32
CA LYS A 5 6.24 18.80 -14.36
C LYS A 5 5.43 19.31 -15.54
N ASP A 6 5.73 18.77 -16.72
CA ASP A 6 5.05 19.10 -17.96
C ASP A 6 5.11 17.91 -18.93
N GLU A 7 4.05 17.77 -19.73
CA GLU A 7 4.00 16.83 -20.84
C GLU A 7 4.29 17.57 -22.14
N LEU A 8 5.24 17.03 -22.92
CA LEU A 8 5.73 17.65 -24.14
C LEU A 8 4.79 17.35 -25.31
N THR A 9 4.49 18.37 -26.11
CA THR A 9 3.80 18.18 -27.39
C THR A 9 4.79 17.61 -28.42
N VAL A 10 4.61 16.35 -28.80
CA VAL A 10 5.53 15.61 -29.68
C VAL A 10 4.79 14.87 -30.80
N LEU A 11 5.46 14.66 -31.93
CA LEU A 11 4.93 13.88 -33.06
C LEU A 11 5.16 12.37 -32.91
N THR A 12 5.89 11.95 -31.87
CA THR A 12 6.16 10.53 -31.59
C THR A 12 4.88 9.82 -31.12
N PRO A 13 4.73 8.50 -31.34
CA PRO A 13 3.54 7.74 -30.94
C PRO A 13 3.45 7.47 -29.42
N TYR A 14 4.34 8.05 -28.62
CA TYR A 14 4.39 7.90 -27.16
C TYR A 14 4.49 9.26 -26.48
N ARG A 15 3.96 9.30 -25.25
CA ARG A 15 4.00 10.47 -24.37
C ARG A 15 5.43 10.73 -23.91
N GLN A 16 5.81 12.01 -23.85
CA GLN A 16 7.10 12.43 -23.30
C GLN A 16 6.84 13.47 -22.22
N CYS A 17 7.43 13.27 -21.03
CA CYS A 17 7.22 14.16 -19.90
C CYS A 17 8.55 14.63 -19.33
N ARG A 18 8.62 15.90 -18.93
CA ARG A 18 9.64 16.36 -17.99
C ARG A 18 9.20 15.98 -16.59
N VAL A 19 10.12 15.36 -15.84
CA VAL A 19 9.81 14.81 -14.51
C VAL A 19 10.78 15.32 -13.45
N ASP A 20 10.29 15.41 -12.22
CA ASP A 20 11.07 15.62 -11.01
C ASP A 20 11.33 14.30 -10.29
N TYR A 21 12.52 14.16 -9.74
CA TYR A 21 12.95 13.03 -8.92
C TYR A 21 13.27 13.47 -7.48
N CYS A 22 12.53 14.45 -6.95
CA CYS A 22 12.64 14.97 -5.58
C CYS A 22 12.26 13.96 -4.47
N PHE A 23 12.65 12.70 -4.61
CA PHE A 23 12.35 11.57 -3.73
C PHE A 23 13.63 10.85 -3.29
N ALA A 24 14.73 11.59 -3.10
CA ALA A 24 16.03 11.01 -2.68
C ALA A 24 15.94 10.20 -1.38
N HIS A 25 14.96 10.49 -0.53
CA HIS A 25 14.68 9.75 0.69
C HIS A 25 14.21 8.30 0.45
N ASP A 26 13.74 7.95 -0.74
CA ASP A 26 13.37 6.57 -1.12
C ASP A 26 14.56 5.62 -1.02
N PHE A 27 15.79 6.14 -1.11
CA PHE A 27 17.02 5.34 -1.02
C PHE A 27 17.49 5.10 0.41
N VAL A 28 16.82 5.69 1.41
CA VAL A 28 17.17 5.50 2.82
C VAL A 28 16.29 4.38 3.38
N ALA A 29 16.87 3.20 3.52
CA ALA A 29 16.18 2.04 4.08
C ALA A 29 15.63 2.34 5.48
N ARG A 30 14.40 1.88 5.74
CA ARG A 30 13.69 1.94 7.02
C ARG A 30 13.49 3.35 7.56
N LYS A 31 13.56 4.36 6.70
CA LYS A 31 13.39 5.75 7.13
C LYS A 31 11.98 5.96 7.70
N GLY A 32 11.91 6.33 8.98
CA GLY A 32 10.65 6.63 9.67
C GLY A 32 9.84 5.39 10.04
N GLU A 33 10.45 4.20 10.09
CA GLU A 33 9.74 2.97 10.45
C GLU A 33 9.22 2.95 11.89
N ASP A 34 9.91 3.65 12.79
CA ASP A 34 9.51 3.78 14.21
C ASP A 34 8.20 4.58 14.39
N ALA A 35 7.80 5.36 13.39
CA ALA A 35 6.57 6.14 13.42
C ALA A 35 5.34 5.34 12.95
N VAL A 36 5.55 4.13 12.43
CA VAL A 36 4.48 3.24 11.96
C VAL A 36 3.78 2.61 13.16
N ASP A 37 2.45 2.64 13.15
CA ASP A 37 1.65 1.83 14.07
C ASP A 37 1.73 0.35 13.66
N ARG A 38 2.64 -0.37 14.31
CA ARG A 38 2.91 -1.78 14.01
C ARG A 38 1.72 -2.68 14.36
N ASP A 39 1.02 -2.38 15.45
CA ASP A 39 -0.10 -3.20 15.91
C ASP A 39 -1.27 -3.11 14.93
N ALA A 40 -1.58 -1.90 14.45
CA ALA A 40 -2.58 -1.69 13.42
C ALA A 40 -2.20 -2.41 12.10
N LEU A 41 -0.94 -2.35 11.70
CA LEU A 41 -0.44 -3.02 10.50
C LEU A 41 -0.55 -4.55 10.60
N LEU A 42 -0.15 -5.14 11.73
CA LEU A 42 -0.25 -6.59 11.96
C LEU A 42 -1.70 -7.06 12.00
N LYS A 43 -2.59 -6.26 12.63
CA LYS A 43 -4.03 -6.55 12.65
C LYS A 43 -4.63 -6.54 11.24
N ALA A 44 -4.28 -5.54 10.42
CA ALA A 44 -4.72 -5.46 9.03
C ALA A 44 -4.21 -6.66 8.22
N LEU A 45 -2.92 -7.00 8.35
CA LEU A 45 -2.31 -8.16 7.71
C LEU A 45 -3.00 -9.47 8.11
N ALA A 46 -3.29 -9.67 9.39
CA ALA A 46 -4.02 -10.84 9.89
C ALA A 46 -5.42 -10.95 9.30
N GLY A 47 -6.16 -9.85 9.27
CA GLY A 47 -7.47 -9.79 8.64
C GLY A 47 -7.40 -10.16 7.16
N PHE A 48 -6.46 -9.57 6.43
CA PHE A 48 -6.24 -9.84 5.01
C PHE A 48 -5.92 -11.30 4.73
N LEU A 49 -4.94 -11.89 5.45
CA LEU A 49 -4.55 -13.29 5.28
C LEU A 49 -5.71 -14.25 5.56
N LYS A 50 -6.47 -13.97 6.62
CA LYS A 50 -7.66 -14.76 6.98
C LYS A 50 -8.73 -14.70 5.91
N ALA A 51 -9.06 -13.51 5.40
CA ALA A 51 -10.06 -13.33 4.34
C ALA A 51 -9.65 -14.03 3.04
N ASN A 52 -8.35 -14.03 2.72
CA ASN A 52 -7.81 -14.68 1.52
C ASN A 52 -7.42 -16.15 1.72
N LYS A 53 -7.66 -16.73 2.91
CA LYS A 53 -7.32 -18.13 3.27
C LYS A 53 -5.84 -18.47 3.05
N LEU A 54 -4.96 -17.50 3.33
CA LEU A 54 -3.53 -17.65 3.19
C LEU A 54 -2.90 -18.09 4.52
N ASN A 55 -2.00 -19.07 4.46
CA ASN A 55 -1.18 -19.45 5.60
C ASN A 55 0.02 -18.50 5.71
N ALA A 56 0.41 -18.18 6.93
CA ALA A 56 1.48 -17.23 7.20
C ALA A 56 2.40 -17.74 8.30
N ASP A 57 3.70 -17.48 8.13
CA ASP A 57 4.70 -17.65 9.17
C ASP A 57 4.67 -16.42 10.11
N TRP A 58 3.91 -16.54 11.19
CA TRP A 58 3.73 -15.47 12.17
C TRP A 58 5.03 -15.10 12.89
N GLU A 59 5.92 -16.07 13.12
CA GLU A 59 7.22 -15.81 13.75
C GLU A 59 8.10 -14.93 12.85
N GLY A 60 8.11 -15.22 11.55
CA GLY A 60 8.79 -14.41 10.55
C GLY A 60 8.20 -13.00 10.43
N ILE A 61 6.86 -12.89 10.42
CA ILE A 61 6.14 -11.61 10.34
C ILE A 61 6.45 -10.72 11.55
N GLU A 62 6.41 -11.27 12.76
CA GLU A 62 6.68 -10.52 13.99
C GLU A 62 8.12 -10.00 14.09
N LYS A 63 9.07 -10.66 13.42
CA LYS A 63 10.48 -10.24 13.36
C LYS A 63 10.79 -9.32 12.17
N ALA A 64 9.89 -9.21 11.20
CA ALA A 64 10.13 -8.44 9.98
C ALA A 64 10.06 -6.91 10.24
N PRO A 65 10.90 -6.11 9.56
CA PRO A 65 10.82 -4.65 9.62
C PRO A 65 9.48 -4.12 9.14
N ASN A 66 9.02 -2.99 9.69
CA ASN A 66 7.74 -2.37 9.30
C ASN A 66 7.70 -2.05 7.81
N GLU A 67 8.80 -1.56 7.24
CA GLU A 67 8.88 -1.27 5.80
C GLU A 67 8.66 -2.53 4.94
N ALA A 68 9.23 -3.67 5.34
CA ALA A 68 9.08 -4.93 4.62
C ALA A 68 7.62 -5.41 4.65
N LEU A 69 6.96 -5.30 5.81
CA LEU A 69 5.55 -5.67 5.97
C LEU A 69 4.63 -4.80 5.09
N VAL A 70 4.83 -3.47 5.11
CA VAL A 70 4.07 -2.54 4.26
C VAL A 70 4.24 -2.86 2.78
N ASN A 71 5.49 -3.09 2.34
CA ASN A 71 5.76 -3.42 0.93
C ASN A 71 5.15 -4.76 0.53
N ALA A 72 5.26 -5.78 1.38
CA ALA A 72 4.71 -7.10 1.11
C ALA A 72 3.18 -7.04 0.98
N LEU A 73 2.50 -6.39 1.92
CA LEU A 73 1.04 -6.27 1.89
C LEU A 73 0.57 -5.45 0.68
N ALA A 74 1.24 -4.34 0.36
CA ALA A 74 0.93 -3.55 -0.83
C ALA A 74 1.06 -4.34 -2.16
N MET A 75 1.99 -5.31 -2.24
CA MET A 75 2.15 -6.18 -3.41
C MET A 75 1.11 -7.30 -3.48
N MET A 76 0.74 -7.88 -2.33
CA MET A 76 -0.23 -8.99 -2.27
C MET A 76 -1.67 -8.52 -2.47
N SER A 77 -2.00 -7.30 -2.05
CA SER A 77 -3.36 -6.82 -2.06
C SER A 77 -3.86 -6.47 -3.47
N PRO A 78 -5.09 -6.87 -3.83
CA PRO A 78 -5.69 -6.64 -5.15
C PRO A 78 -6.21 -5.19 -5.28
N TYR A 79 -5.40 -4.20 -4.87
CA TYR A 79 -5.77 -2.80 -4.92
C TYR A 79 -5.83 -2.25 -6.35
N GLY A 80 -6.78 -1.36 -6.58
CA GLY A 80 -6.95 -0.67 -7.85
C GLY A 80 -5.84 0.38 -8.11
N PRO A 81 -5.82 0.97 -9.32
CA PRO A 81 -4.82 1.96 -9.69
C PRO A 81 -4.82 3.18 -8.76
N ALA A 82 -5.99 3.64 -8.30
CA ALA A 82 -6.11 4.82 -7.45
C ALA A 82 -5.48 4.59 -6.06
N GLU A 83 -5.76 3.43 -5.46
CA GLU A 83 -5.21 3.03 -4.17
C GLU A 83 -3.68 2.85 -4.24
N LYS A 84 -3.20 2.20 -5.31
CA LYS A 84 -1.76 2.04 -5.54
C LYS A 84 -1.07 3.38 -5.76
N GLN A 85 -1.72 4.30 -6.46
CA GLN A 85 -1.22 5.66 -6.64
C GLN A 85 -1.15 6.41 -5.31
N ALA A 86 -2.19 6.33 -4.47
CA ALA A 86 -2.19 6.95 -3.13
C ALA A 86 -1.03 6.43 -2.26
N MET A 87 -0.74 5.13 -2.29
CA MET A 87 0.40 4.55 -1.58
C MET A 87 1.76 5.02 -2.13
N LEU A 88 1.87 5.20 -3.46
CA LEU A 88 3.09 5.73 -4.08
C LEU A 88 3.31 7.21 -3.73
N GLU A 89 2.24 7.99 -3.65
CA GLU A 89 2.29 9.43 -3.37
C GLU A 89 2.38 9.75 -1.87
N ALA A 90 2.23 8.75 -0.99
CA ALA A 90 2.38 8.92 0.45
C ALA A 90 3.74 9.59 0.81
N PRO A 91 3.74 10.63 1.66
CA PRO A 91 4.94 11.41 1.94
C PRO A 91 6.01 10.64 2.71
N ASP A 92 5.59 9.69 3.55
CA ASP A 92 6.46 8.87 4.40
C ASP A 92 5.88 7.47 4.63
N LEU A 93 6.67 6.61 5.29
CA LEU A 93 6.31 5.22 5.54
C LEU A 93 5.11 5.09 6.49
N LYS A 94 4.98 5.98 7.46
CA LYS A 94 3.83 6.02 8.38
C LYS A 94 2.54 6.28 7.61
N SER A 95 2.48 7.35 6.84
CA SER A 95 1.31 7.73 6.05
C SER A 95 0.93 6.63 5.06
N ARG A 96 1.95 5.97 4.47
CA ARG A 96 1.72 4.82 3.57
C ARG A 96 1.12 3.63 4.32
N ALA A 97 1.59 3.34 5.53
CA ALA A 97 1.05 2.26 6.36
C ALA A 97 -0.40 2.57 6.78
N GLU A 98 -0.71 3.80 7.17
CA GLU A 98 -2.06 4.23 7.53
C GLU A 98 -3.04 4.08 6.36
N ILE A 99 -2.65 4.52 5.15
CA ILE A 99 -3.44 4.30 3.92
C ILE A 99 -3.68 2.81 3.71
N LEU A 100 -2.63 1.99 3.82
CA LEU A 100 -2.72 0.56 3.59
C LEU A 100 -3.64 -0.14 4.61
N VAL A 101 -3.56 0.23 5.89
CA VAL A 101 -4.44 -0.28 6.94
C VAL A 101 -5.89 0.10 6.62
N ALA A 102 -6.16 1.38 6.33
CA ALA A 102 -7.50 1.85 6.02
C ALA A 102 -8.11 1.14 4.79
N LEU A 103 -7.32 0.96 3.71
CA LEU A 103 -7.77 0.25 2.52
C LEU A 103 -8.08 -1.22 2.82
N THR A 104 -7.26 -1.88 3.64
CA THR A 104 -7.48 -3.25 4.06
C THR A 104 -8.76 -3.38 4.88
N GLU A 105 -9.01 -2.47 5.81
CA GLU A 105 -10.22 -2.46 6.63
C GLU A 105 -11.48 -2.26 5.79
N ILE A 106 -11.45 -1.34 4.81
CA ILE A 106 -12.55 -1.12 3.88
C ILE A 106 -12.86 -2.40 3.09
N GLU A 107 -11.82 -3.08 2.60
CA GLU A 107 -11.98 -4.32 1.83
C GLU A 107 -12.56 -5.46 2.68
N LEU A 108 -12.07 -5.62 3.91
CA LEU A 108 -12.58 -6.61 4.86
C LEU A 108 -14.04 -6.32 5.24
N ALA A 109 -14.41 -5.05 5.40
CA ALA A 109 -15.79 -4.65 5.67
C ALA A 109 -16.71 -5.01 4.49
N LYS A 110 -16.32 -4.68 3.25
CA LYS A 110 -17.09 -5.04 2.03
C LYS A 110 -17.30 -6.55 1.90
N SER A 111 -16.25 -7.34 2.12
CA SER A 111 -16.33 -8.80 2.04
C SER A 111 -17.30 -9.41 3.08
N SER A 112 -17.55 -8.71 4.18
CA SER A 112 -18.49 -9.13 5.23
C SER A 112 -19.93 -8.78 4.87
N THR A 113 -20.15 -7.65 4.19
CA THR A 113 -21.49 -7.19 3.79
C THR A 113 -22.07 -7.95 2.59
N ASP A 114 -21.21 -8.42 1.66
CA ASP A 114 -21.64 -9.24 0.52
C ASP A 114 -22.23 -10.60 0.94
N GLY A 115 -22.01 -11.02 2.19
CA GLY A 115 -22.64 -12.19 2.79
C GLY A 115 -24.07 -11.96 3.31
N GLU A 116 -24.51 -10.71 3.50
CA GLU A 116 -25.79 -10.36 4.16
C GLU A 116 -26.89 -9.88 3.20
N THR A 117 -26.59 -9.63 1.92
CA THR A 117 -27.61 -9.16 0.96
C THR A 117 -28.29 -10.33 0.22
N LYS A 118 -29.02 -11.17 0.98
CA LYS A 118 -30.19 -11.89 0.44
C LYS A 118 -31.44 -11.24 1.03
N LEU A 119 -31.81 -10.08 0.52
CA LEU A 119 -33.14 -9.52 0.73
C LEU A 119 -34.11 -10.25 -0.21
N GLN A 120 -35.08 -10.90 0.43
CA GLN A 120 -36.22 -11.62 -0.15
C GLN A 120 -37.12 -10.72 -1.01
#